data_AF-A0A392P8P2-F1
#
_entry.id   AF-A0A392P8P2-F1
#
_cell.length_a   1.000
_cell.length_b   1.000
_cell.length_c   1.000
_cell.angle_alpha   90.00
_cell.angle_beta   90.00
_cell.angle_gamma   90.00
#
_symmetry.space_group_name_H-M   'P 1'
#
loop_
_entity.id
_entity.type
_entity.pdbx_description
1 polymer ?
#
loop_
_entity_poly.entity_id
_entity_poly.type
_entity_poly.pdbx_seq_one_letter_code
_entity_poly.pdbx_strand_id
1 'polypeptide(L)' 'VLQLLPVKSLASKLVVKRSALSLEKFLKDHYLSGTPVIISDCMAHWPAKKNWNNIDYLLRVAGDRTVPVE' A
#
# COMPACT_ATOMS: atom_id res chain seq x y z
N VAL A 1 -5.65 -18.27 -31.13
CA VAL A 1 -4.91 -17.00 -31.26
C VAL A 1 -4.17 -16.78 -29.95
N LEU A 2 -2.83 -16.72 -29.95
CA LEU A 2 -2.07 -16.36 -28.75
C LEU A 2 -2.27 -14.85 -28.49
N GLN A 3 -2.90 -14.49 -27.37
CA GLN A 3 -2.92 -13.10 -26.94
C GLN A 3 -1.55 -12.75 -26.34
N LEU A 4 -0.73 -12.06 -27.13
CA LEU A 4 0.55 -11.54 -26.67
C LEU A 4 0.28 -10.33 -25.77
N LEU A 5 0.91 -10.32 -24.60
CA LEU A 5 0.83 -9.18 -23.70
C LEU A 5 1.54 -7.96 -24.31
N PRO A 6 1.06 -6.73 -24.04
CA PRO A 6 1.76 -5.52 -24.40
C PRO A 6 3.23 -5.51 -23.95
N VAL A 7 4.08 -4.85 -24.73
CA VAL A 7 5.51 -4.72 -24.42
C VAL A 7 5.66 -4.08 -23.03
N LYS A 8 6.42 -4.73 -22.14
CA LYS A 8 6.65 -4.38 -20.72
C LYS A 8 5.50 -4.69 -19.75
N SER A 9 4.48 -5.47 -20.12
CA SER A 9 3.43 -5.89 -19.18
C SER A 9 3.95 -6.68 -17.96
N LEU A 10 5.11 -7.31 -18.09
CA LEU A 10 5.78 -8.02 -16.99
C LEU A 10 7.00 -7.26 -16.44
N ALA A 11 7.20 -6.01 -16.85
CA ALA A 11 8.32 -5.21 -16.36
C ALA A 11 8.02 -4.72 -14.94
N SER A 12 8.70 -5.31 -13.96
CA SER A 12 8.69 -4.83 -12.58
C SER A 12 9.64 -3.64 -12.44
N LYS A 13 9.10 -2.43 -12.30
CA LYS A 13 9.89 -1.26 -11.89
C LYS A 13 9.94 -1.23 -10.36
N LEU A 14 11.13 -1.04 -9.80
CA LEU A 14 11.28 -0.83 -8.36
C LEU A 14 10.58 0.47 -7.97
N VAL A 15 9.63 0.39 -7.04
CA VAL A 15 8.99 1.57 -6.45
C VAL A 15 9.93 2.15 -5.40
N VAL A 16 10.26 3.44 -5.54
CA VAL A 16 11.19 4.12 -4.65
C VAL A 16 10.58 4.28 -3.26
N LYS A 17 11.41 4.11 -2.22
CA LYS A 17 11.04 4.32 -0.81
C LYS A 17 11.61 5.65 -0.29
N ARG A 18 10.78 6.41 0.43
CA ARG A 18 11.15 7.70 1.04
C ARG A 18 10.58 7.79 2.45
N SER A 19 11.43 8.14 3.42
CA SER A 19 11.01 8.51 4.78
C SER A 19 10.84 10.03 4.88
N ALA A 20 10.02 10.48 5.84
CA ALA A 20 9.84 11.91 6.17
C ALA A 20 9.53 12.82 4.97
N LEU A 21 8.73 12.33 4.01
CA LEU A 21 8.35 13.09 2.82
C LEU A 21 7.41 14.23 3.21
N SER A 22 7.78 15.47 2.88
CA SER A 22 6.88 16.61 3.07
C SER A 22 5.72 16.55 2.08
N LEU A 23 4.59 17.18 2.42
CA LEU A 23 3.43 17.24 1.54
C LEU A 23 3.78 17.88 0.18
N GLU A 24 4.57 18.96 0.19
CA GLU A 24 5.02 19.64 -1.02
C GLU A 24 5.87 18.72 -1.93
N LYS A 25 6.85 18.01 -1.37
CA LYS A 25 7.69 17.08 -2.15
C LYS A 25 6.86 15.92 -2.70
N PHE A 26 5.95 15.37 -1.89
CA PHE A 26 5.02 14.35 -2.38
C PHE A 26 4.18 14.85 -3.55
N LEU A 27 3.60 16.05 -3.41
CA LEU A 27 2.75 16.66 -4.42
C LEU A 27 3.52 16.85 -5.74
N LYS A 28 4.69 17.49 -5.66
CA LYS A 28 5.51 17.84 -6.82
C LYS A 28 6.12 16.62 -7.51
N ASP A 29 6.74 15.72 -6.74
CA ASP A 29 7.61 14.68 -7.30
C ASP A 29 6.85 13.41 -7.66
N HIS A 30 5.70 13.15 -7.04
CA HIS A 30 4.97 11.87 -7.16
C HIS A 30 3.51 12.02 -7.56
N TYR A 31 2.75 12.86 -6.86
CA TYR A 31 1.31 12.98 -7.09
C TYR A 31 0.98 13.57 -8.48
N LEU A 32 1.56 14.72 -8.82
CA LEU A 32 1.30 15.39 -10.10
C LEU A 32 1.77 14.57 -11.31
N SER A 33 2.83 13.77 -11.14
CA SER A 33 3.38 12.91 -12.20
C SER A 33 2.72 11.53 -12.28
N GLY A 34 1.82 11.20 -11.34
CA GLY A 34 1.22 9.86 -11.21
C GLY A 34 2.24 8.75 -10.94
N THR A 35 3.41 9.10 -10.40
CA THR A 35 4.50 8.14 -10.16
C THR A 35 4.38 7.52 -8.77
N PRO A 36 4.32 6.18 -8.65
CA PRO A 36 4.18 5.53 -7.35
C PRO A 36 5.41 5.75 -6.46
N VAL A 37 5.17 5.84 -5.15
CA VAL A 37 6.20 5.95 -4.11
C VAL A 37 5.74 5.23 -2.84
N ILE A 38 6.68 4.60 -2.13
CA ILE A 38 6.45 4.06 -0.79
C ILE A 38 6.88 5.11 0.22
N ILE A 39 5.90 5.65 0.98
CA ILE A 39 6.19 6.50 2.13
C ILE A 39 6.43 5.61 3.34
N SER A 40 7.65 5.66 3.88
CA SER A 40 8.02 4.83 5.02
C SER A 40 7.92 5.56 6.35
N ASP A 41 7.77 4.77 7.42
CA ASP A 41 7.88 5.18 8.83
C ASP A 41 6.76 6.10 9.34
N CYS A 42 5.99 6.74 8.44
CA CYS A 42 4.85 7.58 8.80
C CYS A 42 3.75 6.84 9.58
N MET A 43 3.57 5.54 9.34
CA MET A 43 2.56 4.71 10.00
C MET A 43 3.15 3.78 11.07
N ALA A 44 4.44 3.93 11.41
CA ALA A 44 5.13 3.01 12.33
C ALA A 44 4.50 2.98 13.74
N HIS A 45 3.91 4.08 14.17
CA HIS A 45 3.30 4.26 15.48
C HIS A 45 1.80 3.92 15.52
N TRP A 46 1.21 3.48 14.41
CA TRP A 46 -0.22 3.15 14.39
C TRP A 46 -0.52 1.96 15.32
N PRO A 47 -1.58 2.03 16.15
CA PRO A 47 -1.98 0.89 16.98
C PRO A 47 -2.24 -0.38 16.17
N ALA A 48 -2.67 -0.24 14.90
CA ALA A 48 -2.85 -1.33 13.95
C ALA A 48 -1.60 -2.22 13.82
N LYS A 49 -0.40 -1.63 13.82
CA LYS A 49 0.88 -2.38 13.73
C LYS A 49 1.09 -3.35 14.89
N LYS A 50 0.49 -3.08 16.06
CA LYS A 50 0.51 -3.96 17.22
C LYS A 50 -0.71 -4.88 17.26
N ASN A 51 -1.89 -4.32 17.03
CA ASN A 51 -3.16 -4.99 17.34
C ASN A 51 -3.63 -5.93 16.22
N TRP A 52 -3.45 -5.57 14.95
CA TRP A 52 -4.04 -6.33 13.84
C TRP A 52 -3.29 -7.62 13.48
N ASN A 53 -2.07 -7.78 14.00
CA ASN A 53 -1.34 -9.06 13.93
C ASN A 53 -1.91 -10.13 14.86
N ASN A 54 -2.79 -9.74 15.80
CA ASN A 54 -3.47 -10.66 16.70
C ASN A 54 -4.84 -11.02 16.10
N ILE A 55 -5.00 -12.28 15.70
CA ILE A 55 -6.27 -12.76 15.13
C ILE A 55 -7.43 -12.68 16.14
N ASP A 56 -7.19 -12.92 17.43
CA ASP A 56 -8.21 -12.81 18.47
C ASP A 56 -8.69 -11.37 18.63
N TYR A 57 -7.80 -10.38 18.43
CA TYR A 57 -8.19 -8.98 18.38
C TYR A 57 -9.17 -8.74 17.22
N LEU A 58 -8.85 -9.22 16.02
CA LEU A 58 -9.70 -9.05 14.84
C LEU A 58 -11.05 -9.76 14.98
N LEU A 59 -11.06 -11.01 15.45
CA LEU A 59 -12.28 -11.77 15.71
C LEU A 59 -13.18 -11.08 16.74
N ARG A 60 -12.59 -10.53 17.81
CA ARG A 60 -13.33 -9.80 18.84
C ARG A 60 -13.96 -8.50 18.33
N VAL A 61 -13.29 -7.76 17.43
CA VAL A 61 -13.81 -6.46 16.95
C VAL A 61 -14.68 -6.57 15.70
N ALA A 62 -14.51 -7.62 14.89
CA ALA A 62 -15.15 -7.72 13.58
C ALA A 62 -15.53 -9.15 13.14
N GLY A 63 -15.38 -10.17 14.00
CA GLY A 63 -15.59 -11.56 13.61
C GLY A 63 -17.05 -11.92 13.25
N ASP A 64 -18.01 -11.14 13.72
CA ASP A 64 -19.45 -11.30 13.43
C ASP A 64 -19.91 -10.46 12.23
N ARG A 65 -19.01 -9.70 11.60
CA ARG A 65 -19.34 -8.80 10.50
C ARG A 65 -19.33 -9.57 9.18
N THR A 66 -20.41 -9.50 8.42
CA THR A 66 -20.45 -10.02 7.05
C THR A 66 -19.58 -9.16 6.13
N VAL A 67 -18.62 -9.77 5.45
CA VAL A 67 -17.73 -9.13 4.48
C VAL A 67 -17.66 -9.97 3.19
N PRO A 68 -17.46 -9.35 2.02
CA PRO A 68 -17.21 -10.10 0.79
C PRO A 68 -15.86 -10.82 0.85
N VAL A 69 -15.78 -11.99 0.21
CA VAL A 69 -14.54 -12.76 0.00
C VAL A 69 -14.34 -12.89 -1.51
N GLU A 70 -13.17 -12.49 -1.99
CA GLU A 70 -12.76 -12.57 -3.41
C GLU A 70 -12.37 -13.99 -3.83
#